data_AF-A0A4Q5TUL8-F1
#
_entry.id   AF-A0A4Q5TUL8-F1
#
_cell.length_a   1.000
_cell.length_b   1.000
_cell.length_c   1.000
_cell.angle_alpha   90.00
_cell.angle_beta   90.00
_cell.angle_gamma   90.00
#
_symmetry.space_group_name_H-M   'P 1'
#
loop_
_entity.id
_entity.type
_entity.pdbx_description
1 polymer ?
#
loop_
_entity_poly.entity_id
_entity_poly.type
_entity_poly.pdbx_seq_one_letter_code
_entity_poly.pdbx_strand_id
1 'polypeptide(L)'
;TSLTLFHQMIGRGARRLPGKKTFSIIDLGNNNERFGDWNSELDWKQIFDHPEIYHQSLQLAERDTHIIPLEMRSAFANSLEVAFDVVSAYQHTVENGLKSKLVIRDSIRQHALMCVDNASDEAQAMELIASLDREIDYRIKQYGKCLGKVTRDYLKWLGEDYRGRLKKLVHRILAKRRLMAVAS
;
A
#
# COMPACT_ATOMS: atom_id res chain seq x y z
N THR A 1 9.97 15.38 -7.22
CA THR A 1 10.28 16.69 -6.61
C THR A 1 11.32 16.47 -5.50
N SER A 2 12.23 17.42 -5.24
CA SER A 2 13.18 17.33 -4.12
C SER A 2 12.76 18.25 -2.95
N LEU A 3 13.23 17.95 -1.75
CA LEU A 3 13.06 18.81 -0.56
C LEU A 3 13.52 20.24 -0.83
N THR A 4 14.67 20.39 -1.50
CA THR A 4 15.23 21.68 -1.88
C THR A 4 14.35 22.44 -2.88
N LEU A 5 13.78 21.74 -3.87
CA LEU A 5 12.86 22.34 -4.84
C LEU A 5 11.54 22.76 -4.17
N PHE A 6 11.02 21.96 -3.25
CA PHE A 6 9.82 22.29 -2.44
C PHE A 6 10.00 23.61 -1.68
N HIS A 7 11.13 23.76 -0.97
CA HIS A 7 11.47 25.01 -0.28
C HIS A 7 11.67 26.19 -1.24
N GLN A 8 12.31 25.97 -2.40
CA GLN A 8 12.49 27.04 -3.39
C GLN A 8 11.16 27.55 -3.94
N MET A 9 10.21 26.66 -4.23
CA MET A 9 8.88 27.01 -4.74
C MET A 9 8.12 27.86 -3.71
N ILE A 10 8.11 27.42 -2.45
CA ILE A 10 7.46 28.16 -1.35
C ILE A 10 8.16 29.50 -1.09
N GLY A 11 9.50 29.52 -1.11
CA GLY A 11 10.31 30.71 -0.87
C GLY A 11 10.04 31.85 -1.86
N ARG A 12 9.61 31.54 -3.09
CA ARG A 12 9.15 32.57 -4.05
C ARG A 12 7.91 33.31 -3.55
N GLY A 13 6.97 32.59 -2.94
CA GLY A 13 5.75 33.12 -2.35
C GLY A 13 5.98 33.79 -0.99
N ALA A 14 7.05 33.48 -0.27
CA ALA A 14 7.32 33.96 1.08
C ALA A 14 7.94 35.38 1.15
N ARG A 15 8.25 36.02 0.02
CA ARG A 15 8.87 37.37 0.01
C ARG A 15 7.99 38.40 0.72
N ARG A 16 8.64 39.20 1.58
CA ARG A 16 8.02 40.29 2.35
C ARG A 16 7.71 41.47 1.42
N LEU A 17 6.48 41.96 1.49
CA LEU A 17 6.00 43.14 0.77
C LEU A 17 5.19 44.03 1.73
N PRO A 18 5.16 45.36 1.54
CA PRO A 18 4.29 46.23 2.34
C PRO A 18 2.83 45.76 2.28
N GLY A 19 2.19 45.61 3.44
CA GLY A 19 0.79 45.17 3.54
C GLY A 19 0.54 43.65 3.44
N LYS A 20 1.53 42.85 3.03
CA LYS A 20 1.40 41.39 2.94
C LYS A 20 1.85 40.72 4.25
N LYS A 21 0.90 40.16 5.00
CA LYS A 21 1.15 39.45 6.27
C LYS A 21 1.15 37.93 6.14
N THR A 22 0.49 37.39 5.13
CA THR A 22 0.32 35.94 4.92
C THR A 22 0.46 35.59 3.43
N PHE A 23 0.67 34.31 3.16
CA PHE A 23 0.58 33.73 1.82
C PHE A 23 0.01 32.31 1.96
N SER A 24 -0.59 31.80 0.89
CA SER A 24 -1.20 30.46 0.89
C SER A 24 -0.37 29.50 0.05
N ILE A 25 -0.32 28.24 0.47
CA ILE A 25 0.29 27.13 -0.25
C ILE A 25 -0.83 26.19 -0.66
N ILE A 26 -0.91 25.85 -1.94
CA ILE A 26 -1.81 24.82 -2.46
C ILE A 26 -0.92 23.70 -2.99
N ASP A 27 -0.89 22.59 -2.28
CA ASP A 27 -0.05 21.44 -2.62
C ASP A 27 -0.90 20.31 -3.20
N LEU A 28 -0.87 20.19 -4.53
CA LEU A 28 -1.54 19.11 -5.27
C LEU A 28 -0.62 17.90 -5.53
N GLY A 29 0.65 17.98 -5.10
CA GLY A 29 1.67 16.97 -5.38
C GLY A 29 2.06 16.14 -4.16
N ASN A 30 1.35 16.30 -3.05
CA ASN A 30 1.60 15.64 -1.78
C ASN A 30 3.03 15.84 -1.22
N ASN A 31 3.61 17.01 -1.50
CA ASN A 31 4.96 17.35 -1.06
C ASN A 31 5.02 17.54 0.46
N ASN A 32 3.96 18.06 1.08
CA ASN A 32 3.88 18.23 2.53
C ASN A 32 3.87 16.88 3.27
N GLU A 33 3.13 15.88 2.76
CA GLU A 33 3.16 14.53 3.34
C GLU A 33 4.54 13.90 3.15
N ARG A 34 5.18 14.14 1.99
CA ARG A 34 6.49 13.61 1.66
C ARG A 34 7.64 14.22 2.46
N PHE A 35 7.64 15.53 2.65
CA PHE A 35 8.77 16.29 3.21
C PHE A 35 8.50 16.83 4.61
N GLY A 36 7.28 16.68 5.13
CA GLY A 36 6.81 17.37 6.31
C GLY A 36 6.40 18.81 6.01
N ASP A 37 5.92 19.49 7.05
CA ASP A 37 5.56 20.90 6.97
C ASP A 37 6.74 21.73 6.49
N TRP A 38 6.50 22.63 5.53
CA TRP A 38 7.57 23.44 4.93
C TRP A 38 8.35 24.33 5.91
N ASN A 39 7.74 24.65 7.05
CA ASN A 39 8.32 25.46 8.13
C ASN A 39 8.80 24.61 9.32
N SER A 40 8.76 23.28 9.21
CA SER A 40 9.31 22.40 10.23
C SER A 40 10.84 22.50 10.28
N GLU A 41 11.41 22.28 11.47
CA GLU A 41 12.87 22.23 11.63
C GLU A 41 13.41 20.96 10.99
N LEU A 42 14.48 21.12 10.20
CA LEU A 42 15.16 20.03 9.52
C LEU A 42 16.58 19.88 10.08
N ASP A 43 16.90 18.67 10.55
CA ASP A 43 18.28 18.33 10.90
C ASP A 43 19.07 18.03 9.62
N TRP A 44 19.57 19.08 8.98
CA TRP A 44 20.39 18.98 7.78
C TRP A 44 21.63 18.10 8.02
N LYS A 45 22.23 18.16 9.20
CA LYS A 45 23.43 17.39 9.51
C LYS A 45 23.12 15.90 9.48
N GLN A 46 22.04 15.47 10.12
CA GLN A 46 21.60 14.08 10.07
C GLN A 46 21.25 13.64 8.64
N ILE A 47 20.56 14.49 7.85
CA ILE A 47 20.20 14.18 6.46
C ILE A 47 21.46 13.98 5.59
N PHE A 48 22.49 14.81 5.78
CA PHE A 48 23.75 14.71 5.03
C PHE A 48 24.64 13.57 5.51
N ASP A 49 24.71 13.32 6.82
CA ASP A 49 25.53 12.26 7.42
C ASP A 49 24.91 10.86 7.20
N HIS A 50 23.58 10.78 7.08
CA HIS A 50 22.81 9.53 6.91
C HIS A 50 21.77 9.61 5.76
N PRO A 51 22.21 9.82 4.51
CA PRO A 51 21.30 10.01 3.38
C PRO A 51 20.40 8.80 3.11
N GLU A 52 20.84 7.59 3.44
CA GLU A 52 20.07 6.35 3.29
C GLU A 52 18.83 6.29 4.18
N ILE A 53 18.95 6.73 5.44
CA ILE A 53 17.83 6.76 6.40
C ILE A 53 16.80 7.78 5.93
N TYR A 54 17.25 8.96 5.52
CA TYR A 54 16.40 9.98 4.96
C TYR A 54 15.73 9.54 3.65
N HIS A 55 16.42 8.80 2.79
CA HIS A 55 15.83 8.28 1.57
C HIS A 55 14.75 7.23 1.85
N GLN A 56 14.94 6.41 2.88
CA GLN A 56 13.95 5.43 3.31
C GLN A 56 12.68 6.12 3.86
N SER A 57 12.81 7.18 4.65
CA SER A 57 11.65 7.94 5.14
C SER A 57 10.85 8.59 4.01
N LEU A 58 11.53 9.13 2.99
CA LEU A 58 10.87 9.67 1.80
C LEU A 58 10.09 8.62 1.01
N GLN A 59 10.60 7.39 0.92
CA GLN A 59 9.91 6.29 0.23
C GLN A 59 8.66 5.83 0.99
N LEU A 60 8.69 5.90 2.33
CA LEU A 60 7.52 5.60 3.18
C LEU A 60 6.44 6.68 3.08
N ALA A 61 6.84 7.92 2.79
CA ALA A 61 5.96 9.08 2.68
C ALA A 61 5.42 9.32 1.24
N GLU A 62 6.05 8.75 0.20
CA GLU A 62 5.44 8.56 -1.13
C GLU A 62 4.35 7.48 -1.10
N ARG A 63 3.39 7.61 -0.17
CA ARG A 63 2.15 6.85 -0.23
C ARG A 63 1.34 7.43 -1.38
N ASP A 64 1.43 6.81 -2.55
CA ASP A 64 0.32 6.91 -3.49
C ASP A 64 -0.90 6.40 -2.72
N THR A 65 -1.84 7.28 -2.36
CA THR A 65 -3.17 6.88 -1.92
C THR A 65 -3.77 6.07 -3.05
N HIS A 66 -3.59 4.75 -2.99
CA HIS A 66 -4.11 3.83 -3.97
C HIS A 66 -5.60 3.72 -3.75
N ILE A 67 -6.34 4.46 -4.58
CA ILE A 67 -7.79 4.45 -4.56
C ILE A 67 -8.23 3.19 -5.29
N ILE A 68 -8.87 2.29 -4.55
CA ILE A 68 -9.52 1.13 -5.15
C ILE A 68 -10.63 1.63 -6.08
N PRO A 69 -10.64 1.21 -7.36
CA PRO A 69 -11.68 1.61 -8.30
C PRO A 69 -13.07 1.28 -7.79
N LEU A 70 -14.05 2.15 -8.07
CA LEU A 70 -15.43 1.97 -7.63
C LEU A 70 -16.02 0.63 -8.10
N GLU A 71 -15.70 0.22 -9.32
CA GLU A 71 -16.11 -1.07 -9.90
C GLU A 71 -15.64 -2.26 -9.05
N MET A 72 -14.38 -2.22 -8.58
CA MET A 72 -13.85 -3.25 -7.69
C MET A 72 -14.57 -3.23 -6.34
N ARG A 73 -14.85 -2.05 -5.79
CA ARG A 73 -15.60 -1.94 -4.52
C ARG A 73 -17.01 -2.53 -4.64
N SER A 74 -17.69 -2.31 -5.76
CA SER A 74 -19.02 -2.88 -6.03
C SER A 74 -18.98 -4.41 -6.11
N ALA A 75 -17.93 -5.00 -6.68
CA ALA A 75 -17.75 -6.46 -6.75
C ALA A 75 -17.49 -7.12 -5.37
N PHE A 76 -17.10 -6.33 -4.36
CA PHE A 76 -16.77 -6.80 -3.01
C PHE A 76 -17.67 -6.19 -1.92
N ALA A 77 -18.94 -5.94 -2.22
CA ALA A 77 -19.89 -5.24 -1.34
C ALA A 77 -20.07 -5.85 0.06
N ASN A 78 -19.91 -7.17 0.21
CA ASN A 78 -20.00 -7.88 1.51
C ASN A 78 -18.69 -7.83 2.31
N SER A 79 -17.62 -7.24 1.76
CA SER A 79 -16.34 -7.12 2.47
C SER A 79 -16.30 -5.84 3.31
N LEU A 80 -16.04 -5.97 4.60
CA LEU A 80 -15.89 -4.83 5.52
C LEU A 80 -14.71 -3.93 5.14
N GLU A 81 -13.60 -4.52 4.69
CA GLU A 81 -12.39 -3.81 4.32
C GLU A 81 -11.82 -4.40 3.02
N VAL A 82 -11.73 -3.54 1.99
CA VAL A 82 -11.24 -3.90 0.64
C VAL A 82 -9.78 -3.47 0.45
N ALA A 83 -9.37 -2.40 1.14
CA ALA A 83 -8.01 -1.86 1.07
C ALA A 83 -7.04 -2.65 1.95
N PHE A 84 -5.76 -2.68 1.55
CA PHE A 84 -4.70 -3.26 2.36
C PHE A 84 -3.44 -2.43 2.23
N ASP A 85 -3.08 -1.73 3.29
CA ASP A 85 -1.85 -0.96 3.33
C ASP A 85 -0.66 -1.89 3.59
N VAL A 86 -0.03 -2.32 2.50
CA VAL A 86 1.16 -3.19 2.53
C VAL A 86 2.31 -2.55 3.32
N VAL A 87 2.45 -1.22 3.23
CA VAL A 87 3.55 -0.49 3.87
C VAL A 87 3.33 -0.44 5.37
N SER A 88 2.13 -0.09 5.81
CA SER A 88 1.74 -0.13 7.24
C SER A 88 1.84 -1.54 7.82
N ALA A 89 1.35 -2.56 7.09
CA ALA A 89 1.47 -3.95 7.51
C ALA A 89 2.94 -4.40 7.63
N TYR A 90 3.80 -3.96 6.71
CA TYR A 90 5.24 -4.24 6.78
C TYR A 90 5.90 -3.56 7.97
N GLN A 91 5.62 -2.28 8.18
CA GLN A 91 6.14 -1.51 9.32
C GLN A 91 5.76 -2.17 10.64
N HIS A 92 4.50 -2.57 10.78
CA HIS A 92 4.03 -3.33 11.95
C HIS A 92 4.81 -4.64 12.14
N THR A 93 5.12 -5.40 11.07
CA THR A 93 5.94 -6.61 11.22
C THR A 93 7.35 -6.31 11.70
N VAL A 94 7.98 -5.21 11.25
CA VAL A 94 9.32 -4.81 11.67
C VAL A 94 9.32 -4.40 13.13
N GLU A 95 8.39 -3.54 13.54
CA GLU A 95 8.28 -3.03 14.92
C GLU A 95 8.05 -4.16 15.94
N ASN A 96 7.34 -5.21 15.54
CA ASN A 96 7.05 -6.36 16.40
C ASN A 96 8.07 -7.52 16.24
N GLY A 97 9.16 -7.34 15.50
CA GLY A 97 10.16 -8.39 15.27
C GLY A 97 9.61 -9.63 14.53
N LEU A 98 8.53 -9.47 13.78
CA LEU A 98 7.87 -10.53 13.01
C LEU A 98 8.51 -10.69 11.63
N LYS A 99 8.30 -11.86 11.02
CA LYS A 99 8.80 -12.13 9.68
C LYS A 99 8.01 -11.34 8.63
N SER A 100 8.69 -10.61 7.74
CA SER A 100 8.08 -9.83 6.64
C SER A 100 7.15 -10.66 5.74
N LYS A 101 7.40 -11.96 5.57
CA LYS A 101 6.53 -12.88 4.83
C LYS A 101 5.08 -12.95 5.35
N LEU A 102 4.84 -12.51 6.60
CA LEU A 102 3.49 -12.43 7.15
C LEU A 102 2.63 -11.39 6.43
N VAL A 103 3.21 -10.31 5.92
CA VAL A 103 2.50 -9.28 5.14
C VAL A 103 1.81 -9.90 3.92
N ILE A 104 2.54 -10.69 3.14
CA ILE A 104 1.98 -11.40 1.97
C ILE A 104 0.95 -12.45 2.40
N ARG A 105 1.20 -13.17 3.50
CA ARG A 105 0.23 -14.14 4.04
C ARG A 105 -1.11 -13.46 4.38
N ASP A 106 -1.05 -12.32 5.05
CA ASP A 106 -2.23 -11.61 5.56
C ASP A 106 -2.96 -10.92 4.40
N SER A 107 -2.22 -10.37 3.43
CA SER A 107 -2.78 -9.88 2.18
C SER A 107 -3.55 -10.97 1.41
N ILE A 108 -2.96 -12.16 1.23
CA ILE A 108 -3.62 -13.30 0.56
C ILE A 108 -4.88 -13.70 1.34
N ARG A 109 -4.82 -13.70 2.67
CA ARG A 109 -5.95 -14.06 3.52
C ARG A 109 -7.10 -13.08 3.35
N GLN A 110 -6.82 -11.78 3.32
CA GLN A 110 -7.83 -10.76 3.07
C GLN A 110 -8.50 -10.96 1.71
N HIS A 111 -7.73 -11.08 0.61
CA HIS A 111 -8.29 -11.36 -0.71
C HIS A 111 -9.13 -12.63 -0.73
N ALA A 112 -8.68 -13.70 -0.07
CA ALA A 112 -9.45 -14.94 -0.02
C ALA A 112 -10.80 -14.75 0.68
N LEU A 113 -10.85 -14.01 1.80
CA LEU A 113 -12.08 -13.68 2.49
C LEU A 113 -13.01 -12.83 1.61
N MET A 114 -12.46 -11.79 0.98
CA MET A 114 -13.20 -10.95 0.04
C MET A 114 -13.87 -11.79 -1.06
N CYS A 115 -13.14 -12.72 -1.69
CA CYS A 115 -13.70 -13.60 -2.71
C CYS A 115 -14.79 -14.52 -2.16
N VAL A 116 -14.59 -15.16 -0.99
CA VAL A 116 -15.58 -16.12 -0.47
C VAL A 116 -16.82 -15.46 0.12
N ASP A 117 -16.72 -14.21 0.58
CA ASP A 117 -17.84 -13.46 1.17
C ASP A 117 -18.73 -12.83 0.09
N ASN A 118 -18.22 -12.71 -1.14
CA ASN A 118 -18.92 -12.11 -2.27
C ASN A 118 -19.25 -13.10 -3.39
N ALA A 119 -18.87 -14.36 -3.26
CA ALA A 119 -19.19 -15.41 -4.21
C ALA A 119 -20.31 -16.32 -3.69
N SER A 120 -21.28 -16.61 -4.55
CA SER A 120 -22.34 -17.61 -4.33
C SER A 120 -21.82 -19.04 -4.57
N ASP A 121 -20.91 -19.20 -5.53
CA ASP A 121 -20.34 -20.47 -5.93
C ASP A 121 -18.84 -20.39 -6.25
N GLU A 122 -18.27 -21.55 -6.58
CA GLU A 122 -16.84 -21.67 -6.87
C GLU A 122 -16.43 -20.98 -8.17
N ALA A 123 -17.32 -20.92 -9.17
CA ALA A 123 -17.03 -20.28 -10.44
C ALA A 123 -16.93 -18.76 -10.26
N GLN A 124 -17.91 -18.15 -9.57
CA GLN A 124 -17.91 -16.73 -9.24
C GLN A 124 -16.70 -16.36 -8.36
N ALA A 125 -16.30 -17.23 -7.43
CA ALA A 125 -15.09 -17.00 -6.64
C ALA A 125 -13.82 -16.95 -7.52
N MET A 126 -13.72 -17.77 -8.57
CA MET A 126 -12.59 -17.72 -9.51
C MET A 126 -12.60 -16.45 -10.37
N GLU A 127 -13.78 -15.97 -10.77
CA GLU A 127 -13.92 -14.69 -11.47
C GLU A 127 -13.48 -13.50 -10.60
N LEU A 128 -13.88 -13.49 -9.32
CA LEU A 128 -13.42 -12.49 -8.35
C LEU A 128 -11.91 -12.56 -8.11
N ILE A 129 -11.31 -13.74 -8.11
CA ILE A 129 -9.84 -13.86 -8.04
C ILE A 129 -9.19 -13.23 -9.28
N ALA A 130 -9.76 -13.47 -10.46
CA ALA A 130 -9.23 -12.91 -11.70
C ALA A 130 -9.33 -11.38 -11.75
N SER A 131 -10.38 -10.78 -11.18
CA SER A 131 -10.53 -9.33 -11.12
C SER A 131 -9.52 -8.64 -10.19
N LEU A 132 -8.92 -9.38 -9.25
CA LEU A 132 -7.90 -8.89 -8.33
C LEU A 132 -6.47 -8.85 -8.91
N ASP A 133 -6.26 -9.25 -10.18
CA ASP A 133 -4.92 -9.41 -10.75
C ASP A 133 -4.04 -8.15 -10.65
N ARG A 134 -4.62 -6.99 -11.01
CA ARG A 134 -3.94 -5.68 -10.92
C ARG A 134 -3.65 -5.28 -9.47
N GLU A 135 -4.57 -5.60 -8.56
CA GLU A 135 -4.42 -5.30 -7.14
C GLU A 135 -3.31 -6.17 -6.52
N ILE A 136 -3.21 -7.44 -6.91
CA ILE A 136 -2.13 -8.33 -6.51
C ILE A 136 -0.79 -7.74 -6.96
N ASP A 137 -0.66 -7.36 -8.23
CA ASP A 137 0.59 -6.78 -8.76
C ASP A 137 0.96 -5.48 -8.04
N TYR A 138 -0.02 -4.63 -7.73
CA TYR A 138 0.19 -3.43 -6.93
C TYR A 138 0.76 -3.77 -5.55
N ARG A 139 0.13 -4.70 -4.82
CA ARG A 139 0.57 -5.11 -3.48
C ARG A 139 1.97 -5.74 -3.50
N ILE A 140 2.28 -6.57 -4.51
CA ILE A 140 3.62 -7.13 -4.70
C ILE A 140 4.65 -6.03 -4.93
N LYS A 141 4.33 -5.01 -5.75
CA LYS A 141 5.22 -3.87 -5.98
C LYS A 141 5.50 -3.09 -4.71
N GLN A 142 4.47 -2.79 -3.90
CA GLN A 142 4.67 -2.09 -2.62
C GLN A 142 5.48 -2.93 -1.63
N TYR A 143 5.20 -4.23 -1.55
CA TYR A 143 5.98 -5.13 -0.70
C TYR A 143 7.46 -5.18 -1.14
N GLY A 144 7.70 -5.22 -2.45
CA GLY A 144 9.05 -5.16 -3.03
C GLY A 144 9.81 -3.89 -2.64
N LYS A 145 9.15 -2.73 -2.66
CA LYS A 145 9.75 -1.47 -2.19
C LYS A 145 10.16 -1.55 -0.72
N CYS A 146 9.33 -2.17 0.13
CA CYS A 146 9.60 -2.31 1.56
C CYS A 146 10.83 -3.19 1.86
N LEU A 147 11.12 -4.16 0.99
CA LEU A 147 12.29 -5.04 1.10
C LEU A 147 13.60 -4.40 0.61
N GLY A 148 13.54 -3.22 -0.02
CA GLY A 148 14.70 -2.55 -0.61
C GLY A 148 15.11 -3.17 -1.96
N LYS A 149 16.34 -3.70 -2.07
CA LYS A 149 16.85 -4.25 -3.34
C LYS A 149 16.35 -5.68 -3.57
N VAL A 150 15.29 -5.81 -4.35
CA VAL A 150 14.76 -7.09 -4.83
C VAL A 150 14.85 -7.20 -6.34
N THR A 151 15.08 -8.41 -6.86
CA THR A 151 15.14 -8.65 -8.31
C THR A 151 13.75 -8.66 -8.93
N ARG A 152 13.65 -8.27 -10.19
CA ARG A 152 12.40 -8.34 -10.95
C ARG A 152 11.87 -9.78 -11.03
N ASP A 153 12.75 -10.76 -11.16
CA ASP A 153 12.38 -12.17 -11.25
C ASP A 153 11.80 -12.68 -9.93
N TYR A 154 12.33 -12.23 -8.79
CA TYR A 154 11.73 -12.52 -7.49
C TYR A 154 10.32 -11.95 -7.36
N LEU A 155 10.10 -10.70 -7.78
CA LEU A 155 8.77 -10.08 -7.73
C LEU A 155 7.78 -10.81 -8.64
N LYS A 156 8.21 -11.22 -9.84
CA LYS A 156 7.39 -12.02 -10.75
C LYS A 156 6.99 -13.35 -10.11
N TRP A 157 7.97 -14.09 -9.60
CA TRP A 157 7.73 -15.35 -8.89
C TRP A 157 6.79 -15.15 -7.70
N LEU A 158 6.98 -14.08 -6.92
CA LEU A 158 6.14 -13.79 -5.75
C LEU A 158 4.68 -13.51 -6.15
N GLY A 159 4.47 -12.83 -7.29
CA GLY A 159 3.14 -12.62 -7.86
C GLY A 159 2.48 -13.92 -8.33
N GLU A 160 3.24 -14.85 -8.92
CA GLU A 160 2.76 -16.18 -9.30
C GLU A 160 2.42 -17.04 -8.07
N ASP A 161 3.29 -17.06 -7.06
CA ASP A 161 3.07 -17.74 -5.77
C ASP A 161 1.82 -17.19 -5.06
N TYR A 162 1.67 -15.87 -5.03
CA TYR A 162 0.50 -15.20 -4.44
C TYR A 162 -0.79 -15.72 -5.06
N ARG A 163 -0.89 -15.68 -6.40
CA ARG A 163 -2.08 -16.12 -7.14
C ARG A 163 -2.36 -17.60 -6.90
N GLY A 164 -1.33 -18.45 -6.92
CA GLY A 164 -1.47 -19.88 -6.65
C GLY A 164 -1.97 -20.17 -5.24
N ARG A 165 -1.44 -19.47 -4.23
CA ARG A 165 -1.85 -19.60 -2.83
C ARG A 165 -3.24 -19.04 -2.57
N LEU A 166 -3.61 -17.94 -3.22
CA LEU A 166 -4.95 -17.36 -3.15
C LEU A 166 -6.00 -18.37 -3.63
N LYS A 167 -5.83 -18.93 -4.85
CA LYS A 167 -6.73 -19.96 -5.39
C LYS A 167 -6.88 -21.14 -4.43
N LYS A 168 -5.76 -21.72 -3.98
CA LYS A 168 -5.76 -22.84 -3.02
C LYS A 168 -6.48 -22.50 -1.71
N LEU A 169 -6.29 -21.28 -1.20
CA LEU A 169 -6.92 -20.84 0.05
C LEU A 169 -8.43 -20.67 -0.13
N VAL A 170 -8.89 -20.06 -1.22
CA VAL A 170 -10.32 -19.89 -1.54
C VAL A 170 -11.01 -21.25 -1.68
N HIS A 171 -10.47 -22.18 -2.48
CA HIS A 171 -11.03 -23.53 -2.60
C HIS A 171 -11.17 -24.22 -1.24
N ARG A 172 -10.14 -24.14 -0.39
CA ARG A 172 -10.16 -24.72 0.96
C ARG A 172 -11.23 -24.09 1.85
N ILE A 173 -11.41 -22.78 1.81
CA ILE A 173 -12.43 -22.10 2.62
C ILE A 173 -13.84 -22.48 2.14
N LEU A 174 -14.08 -22.48 0.82
CA LEU A 174 -15.38 -22.87 0.25
C LEU A 174 -15.73 -24.33 0.56
N ALA A 175 -14.78 -25.24 0.40
CA ALA A 175 -14.97 -26.66 0.75
C ALA A 175 -15.34 -26.81 2.24
N LYS A 176 -14.66 -26.07 3.13
CA LYS A 176 -14.96 -26.08 4.56
C LYS A 176 -16.36 -25.52 4.86
N ARG A 177 -16.76 -24.41 4.22
CA ARG A 177 -18.12 -23.83 4.37
C ARG A 177 -19.20 -24.82 3.91
N ARG A 178 -18.98 -25.50 2.78
CA ARG A 178 -19.92 -26.51 2.27
C ARG A 178 -20.08 -27.69 3.25
N LEU A 179 -18.98 -28.19 3.80
CA LEU A 179 -19.02 -29.25 4.81
C LEU A 179 -19.79 -28.83 6.07
N MET A 180 -19.60 -27.60 6.56
CA MET A 180 -20.35 -27.10 7.71
C MET A 180 -21.84 -26.94 7.41
N ALA A 181 -22.21 -26.44 6.23
CA ALA A 181 -23.61 -26.26 5.84
C ALA A 181 -24.36 -27.59 5.72
N VAL A 182 -23.69 -28.69 5.33
CA VAL A 182 -24.29 -30.03 5.26
C VAL A 182 -24.41 -30.68 6.66
N ALA A 183 -23.58 -30.26 7.62
CA ALA A 183 -23.60 -30.77 8.99
C ALA A 183 -24.55 -29.99 9.93
N SER A 184 -25.19 -28.92 9.43
CA SER A 184 -26.15 -28.06 10.14
C SER A 184 -27.57 -28.46 9.79
#